data_AF-A0A7S2IIF8-F1
#
_entry.id   AF-A0A7S2IIF8-F1
#
_cell.length_a   1.000
_cell.length_b   1.000
_cell.length_c   1.000
_cell.angle_alpha   90.00
_cell.angle_beta   90.00
_cell.angle_gamma   90.00
#
_symmetry.space_group_name_H-M   'P 1'
#
loop_
_entity.id
_entity.type
_entity.pdbx_description
1 polymer ?
#
loop_
_entity_poly.entity_id
_entity_poly.type
_entity_poly.pdbx_seq_one_letter_code
_entity_poly.pdbx_strand_id
1 'polypeptide(L)'
;ESGHFLNAFLSDMQINIEEVLDIKEMTVSAVVKNKKLINLVFQECGDKEFQFIRRSGFWFGFIFGCMQMAVWFAYNGSWILPVFGFLVGYATNWLALKVIFRPIKPTKFLCWTMYGLFLRRQNEVSETFSRVICVEILHTKAMWDSILEGPKSANFYAMLR
;
A
#
# COMPACT_ATOMS: atom_id res chain seq x y z
N GLU A 1 -30.75 -34.68 -14.38
CA GLU A 1 -29.47 -34.73 -15.12
C GLU A 1 -28.75 -33.38 -15.16
N SER A 2 -29.42 -32.30 -15.57
CA SER A 2 -28.85 -30.94 -15.65
C SER A 2 -28.25 -30.41 -14.34
N GLY A 3 -28.83 -30.69 -13.18
CA GLY A 3 -28.27 -30.27 -11.88
C GLY A 3 -26.95 -30.98 -11.51
N HIS A 4 -26.78 -32.24 -11.90
CA HIS A 4 -25.54 -32.98 -11.68
C HIS A 4 -24.42 -32.44 -12.58
N PHE A 5 -24.74 -32.17 -13.85
CA PHE A 5 -23.79 -31.55 -14.78
C PHE A 5 -23.36 -30.16 -14.29
N LEU A 6 -24.30 -29.31 -13.86
CA LEU A 6 -23.97 -27.96 -13.40
C LEU A 6 -23.06 -27.96 -12.17
N ASN A 7 -23.32 -28.85 -11.21
CA ASN A 7 -22.49 -28.99 -10.01
C ASN A 7 -21.10 -29.55 -10.34
N ALA A 8 -21.02 -30.53 -11.24
CA ALA A 8 -19.73 -31.08 -11.69
C ALA A 8 -18.90 -30.01 -12.43
N PHE A 9 -19.52 -29.28 -13.36
CA PHE A 9 -18.89 -28.17 -14.08
C PHE A 9 -18.40 -27.06 -13.14
N LEU A 10 -19.25 -26.63 -12.20
CA LEU A 10 -18.85 -25.61 -11.22
C LEU A 10 -17.69 -26.09 -10.33
N SER A 11 -17.68 -27.36 -9.96
CA SER A 11 -16.57 -27.96 -9.20
C SER A 11 -15.28 -27.99 -10.03
N ASP A 12 -15.35 -28.40 -11.30
CA ASP A 12 -14.19 -28.44 -12.20
C ASP A 12 -13.64 -27.03 -12.47
N MET A 13 -14.52 -26.04 -12.63
CA MET A 13 -14.13 -24.64 -12.79
C MET A 13 -13.48 -24.09 -11.51
N GLN A 14 -13.96 -24.48 -10.32
CA GLN A 14 -13.35 -24.08 -9.05
C GLN A 14 -11.95 -24.68 -8.87
N ILE A 15 -11.75 -25.94 -9.28
CA ILE A 15 -10.45 -26.61 -9.24
C ILE A 15 -9.46 -25.94 -10.21
N ASN A 16 -9.93 -25.55 -11.39
CA ASN A 16 -9.10 -24.98 -12.46
C ASN A 16 -9.25 -23.45 -12.57
N ILE A 17 -9.55 -22.75 -11.47
CA ILE A 17 -9.85 -21.31 -11.50
C ILE A 17 -8.71 -20.48 -12.09
N GLU A 18 -7.46 -20.89 -11.90
CA GLU A 18 -6.28 -20.21 -12.45
C GLU A 18 -6.23 -20.25 -13.99
N GLU A 19 -6.86 -21.24 -14.62
CA GLU A 19 -6.92 -21.37 -16.09
C GLU A 19 -8.00 -20.50 -16.71
N VAL A 20 -8.99 -20.09 -15.91
CA VAL A 20 -10.21 -19.40 -16.37
C VAL A 20 -10.19 -17.92 -15.96
N LEU A 21 -9.67 -17.61 -14.77
CA LEU A 21 -9.63 -16.26 -14.21
C LEU A 21 -8.20 -15.69 -14.24
N ASP A 22 -8.03 -14.55 -14.90
CA ASP A 22 -6.79 -13.78 -14.87
C ASP A 22 -6.91 -12.60 -13.88
N ILE A 23 -6.58 -12.86 -12.62
CA ILE A 23 -6.64 -11.86 -11.55
C ILE A 23 -5.69 -10.68 -11.83
N LYS A 24 -4.56 -10.94 -12.49
CA LYS A 24 -3.56 -9.90 -12.78
C LYS A 24 -4.11 -8.92 -13.79
N GLU A 25 -4.64 -9.41 -14.91
CA GLU A 25 -5.23 -8.56 -15.95
C GLU A 25 -6.45 -7.81 -15.41
N MET A 26 -7.32 -8.48 -14.66
CA MET A 26 -8.48 -7.84 -14.03
C MET A 26 -8.07 -6.69 -13.11
N THR A 27 -7.04 -6.89 -12.28
CA THR A 27 -6.51 -5.86 -11.37
C THR A 27 -5.89 -4.70 -12.13
N VAL A 28 -5.07 -4.98 -13.14
CA VAL A 28 -4.42 -3.96 -13.96
C VAL A 28 -5.46 -3.13 -14.72
N SER A 29 -6.43 -3.79 -15.36
CA SER A 29 -7.50 -3.12 -16.11
C SER A 29 -8.35 -2.23 -15.20
N ALA A 30 -8.74 -2.71 -14.01
CA ALA A 30 -9.49 -1.92 -13.04
C ALA A 30 -8.73 -0.65 -12.60
N VAL A 31 -7.43 -0.81 -12.29
CA VAL A 31 -6.57 0.28 -11.84
C VAL A 31 -6.25 1.28 -12.97
N VAL A 32 -6.04 0.81 -14.20
CA VAL A 32 -5.79 1.66 -15.37
C VAL A 32 -7.05 2.45 -15.73
N LYS A 33 -8.22 1.81 -15.69
CA LYS A 33 -9.52 2.43 -15.93
C LYS A 33 -9.84 3.51 -14.90
N ASN A 34 -9.48 3.28 -13.63
CA ASN A 34 -9.68 4.25 -12.57
C ASN A 34 -8.45 4.40 -11.66
N LYS A 35 -7.55 5.32 -12.04
CA LYS A 35 -6.35 5.66 -11.26
C LYS A 35 -6.65 6.17 -9.85
N LYS A 36 -7.89 6.63 -9.59
CA LYS A 36 -8.29 7.06 -8.23
C LYS A 36 -8.35 5.88 -7.26
N LEU A 37 -8.49 4.64 -7.74
CA LEU A 37 -8.48 3.45 -6.89
C LEU A 37 -7.14 3.28 -6.15
N ILE A 38 -6.01 3.54 -6.81
CA ILE A 38 -4.70 3.51 -6.14
C ILE A 38 -4.66 4.57 -5.03
N ASN A 39 -5.13 5.79 -5.32
CA ASN A 39 -5.15 6.85 -4.33
C ASN A 39 -6.04 6.50 -3.15
N LEU A 40 -7.21 5.91 -3.40
CA LEU A 40 -8.12 5.43 -2.35
C LEU A 40 -7.45 4.38 -1.48
N VAL A 41 -6.85 3.34 -2.08
CA VAL A 41 -6.12 2.30 -1.34
C VAL A 41 -5.01 2.91 -0.50
N PHE A 42 -4.25 3.87 -1.05
CA PHE A 42 -3.16 4.51 -0.33
C PHE A 42 -3.64 5.41 0.82
N GLN A 43 -4.73 6.16 0.61
CA GLN A 43 -5.33 7.02 1.62
C GLN A 43 -5.94 6.19 2.75
N GLU A 44 -6.74 5.18 2.42
CA GLU A 44 -7.45 4.36 3.39
C GLU A 44 -6.49 3.52 4.25
N CYS A 45 -5.46 2.94 3.63
CA CYS A 45 -4.44 2.15 4.34
C CYS A 45 -3.44 3.02 5.11
N GLY A 46 -3.17 4.25 4.66
CA GLY A 46 -2.06 5.07 5.11
C GLY A 46 -2.42 6.30 5.95
N ASP A 47 -3.71 6.59 6.19
CA ASP A 47 -4.15 7.83 6.86
C ASP A 47 -3.38 8.11 8.16
N LYS A 48 -3.35 7.14 9.08
CA LYS A 48 -2.63 7.28 10.37
C LYS A 48 -1.13 7.47 10.20
N GLU A 49 -0.50 6.85 9.22
CA GLU A 49 0.91 7.05 8.91
C GLU A 49 1.19 8.46 8.37
N PHE A 50 0.29 9.01 7.54
CA PHE A 50 0.39 10.43 7.11
C PHE A 50 0.19 11.39 8.28
N GLN A 51 -0.73 11.10 9.20
CA GLN A 51 -0.90 11.91 10.41
C GLN A 51 0.37 11.90 11.28
N PHE A 52 1.05 10.76 11.38
CA PHE A 52 2.33 10.64 12.08
C PHE A 52 3.45 11.43 11.37
N ILE A 53 3.56 11.32 10.04
CA ILE A 53 4.53 12.11 9.25
C ILE A 53 4.32 13.61 9.48
N ARG A 54 3.07 14.05 9.45
CA ARG A 54 2.70 15.45 9.65
C ARG A 54 3.07 15.95 11.06
N ARG A 55 2.76 15.16 12.10
CA ARG A 55 3.05 15.53 13.50
C ARG A 55 4.55 15.47 13.84
N SER A 56 5.25 14.45 13.35
CA SER A 56 6.70 14.30 13.55
C SER A 56 7.47 15.34 12.76
N GLY A 57 7.06 15.63 11.52
CA GLY A 57 7.65 16.66 10.68
C GLY A 57 7.62 18.05 11.32
N PHE A 58 6.53 18.41 12.01
CA PHE A 58 6.48 19.66 12.78
C PHE A 58 7.53 19.72 13.89
N TRP A 59 7.63 18.66 14.70
CA TRP A 59 8.58 18.60 15.82
C TRP A 59 10.03 18.58 15.37
N PHE A 60 10.36 17.75 14.36
CA PHE A 60 11.72 17.69 13.81
C PHE A 60 12.09 18.99 13.08
N GLY A 61 11.19 19.55 12.28
CA GLY A 61 11.40 20.82 11.60
C GLY A 61 11.62 21.97 12.59
N PHE A 62 10.88 21.99 13.71
CA PHE A 62 11.06 22.97 14.76
C PHE A 62 12.43 22.83 15.46
N ILE A 63 12.82 21.62 15.87
CA ILE A 63 14.12 21.36 16.52
C ILE A 63 15.28 21.72 15.59
N PHE A 64 15.25 21.24 14.34
CA PHE A 64 16.31 21.55 13.38
C PHE A 64 16.32 23.03 13.00
N GLY A 65 15.17 23.70 12.93
CA GLY A 65 15.07 25.14 12.73
C GLY A 65 15.68 25.95 13.87
N CYS A 66 15.42 25.57 15.13
CA CYS A 66 16.09 26.18 16.29
C CYS A 66 17.60 25.98 16.27
N MET A 67 18.06 24.77 15.91
CA MET A 67 19.48 24.46 15.76
C MET A 67 20.11 25.29 14.63
N GLN A 68 19.43 25.41 13.48
CA GLN A 68 19.86 26.26 12.37
C GLN A 68 20.00 27.73 12.79
N MET A 69 19.02 28.25 13.54
CA MET A 69 19.03 29.61 14.06
C MET A 69 20.23 29.87 14.99
N ALA A 70 20.55 28.92 15.87
CA ALA A 70 21.71 29.02 16.76
C ALA A 70 23.05 28.99 16.00
N VAL A 71 23.18 28.14 14.99
CA VAL A 71 24.38 28.07 14.13
C VAL A 71 24.56 29.37 13.34
N TRP A 72 23.47 29.93 12.81
CA TRP A 72 23.52 31.19 12.08
C TRP A 72 23.96 32.37 12.95
N PHE A 73 23.56 32.40 14.24
CA PHE A 73 24.01 33.41 15.19
C PHE A 73 25.53 33.38 15.42
N ALA A 74 26.15 32.19 15.39
CA ALA A 74 27.59 32.03 15.57
C ALA A 74 28.41 32.22 14.28
N TYR A 75 27.84 31.90 13.10
CA TYR A 75 28.55 31.97 11.81
C TYR A 75 27.63 32.46 10.68
N ASN A 76 27.88 33.68 10.21
CA ASN A 76 27.10 34.35 9.16
C ASN A 76 27.59 34.02 7.73
N GLY A 77 27.64 32.75 7.37
CA GLY A 77 27.91 32.32 5.99
C GLY A 77 26.62 32.23 5.17
N SER A 78 26.49 32.97 4.07
CA SER A 78 25.30 32.93 3.18
C SER A 78 25.02 31.54 2.55
N TRP A 79 25.99 30.63 2.63
CA TRP A 79 26.00 29.29 2.05
C TRP A 79 25.57 28.25 3.09
N ILE A 80 25.47 28.65 4.36
CA ILE A 80 24.99 27.78 5.44
C ILE A 80 23.50 27.49 5.28
N LEU A 81 22.71 28.44 4.79
CA LEU A 81 21.26 28.29 4.64
C LEU A 81 20.90 27.20 3.60
N PRO A 82 21.44 27.19 2.37
CA PRO A 82 21.19 26.12 1.41
C PRO A 82 21.70 24.75 1.88
N VAL A 83 22.92 24.69 2.44
CA VAL A 83 23.54 23.43 2.86
C VAL A 83 22.80 22.82 4.05
N PHE A 84 22.44 23.64 5.04
CA PHE A 84 21.70 23.18 6.21
C PHE A 84 20.26 22.79 5.84
N GLY A 85 19.60 23.56 4.96
CA GLY A 85 18.28 23.20 4.42
C GLY A 85 18.29 21.86 3.69
N PHE A 86 19.31 21.61 2.85
CA PHE A 86 19.48 20.33 2.17
C PHE A 86 19.74 19.18 3.17
N LEU A 87 20.67 19.37 4.12
CA LEU A 87 21.04 18.35 5.09
C LEU A 87 19.86 17.99 6.00
N VAL A 88 19.16 18.98 6.54
CA VAL A 88 17.99 18.79 7.40
C VAL A 88 16.84 18.17 6.61
N GLY A 89 16.58 18.62 5.39
CA GLY A 89 15.54 18.04 4.54
C GLY A 89 15.82 16.57 4.23
N TYR A 90 17.05 16.25 3.84
CA TYR A 90 17.50 14.89 3.59
C TYR A 90 17.41 14.01 4.85
N ALA A 91 17.94 14.49 5.98
CA ALA A 91 17.93 13.76 7.24
C ALA A 91 16.51 13.51 7.76
N THR A 92 15.62 14.51 7.66
CA THR A 92 14.23 14.39 8.10
C THR A 92 13.45 13.41 7.22
N ASN A 93 13.62 13.47 5.90
CA ASN A 93 12.99 12.52 4.98
C ASN A 93 13.49 11.08 5.21
N TRP A 94 14.81 10.92 5.38
CA TRP A 94 15.42 9.62 5.69
C TRP A 94 14.91 9.06 7.03
N LEU A 95 14.82 9.89 8.07
CA LEU A 95 14.31 9.50 9.38
C LEU A 95 12.83 9.11 9.31
N ALA A 96 12.00 9.90 8.63
CA ALA A 96 10.58 9.64 8.48
C ALA A 96 10.34 8.27 7.82
N LEU A 97 10.99 8.01 6.68
CA LEU A 97 10.91 6.72 6.00
C LEU A 97 11.39 5.57 6.90
N LYS A 98 12.49 5.78 7.63
CA LYS A 98 13.04 4.75 8.50
C LYS A 98 12.11 4.40 9.65
N VAL A 99 11.43 5.38 10.25
CA VAL A 99 10.48 5.15 11.37
C VAL A 99 9.18 4.50 10.89
N ILE A 100 8.71 4.81 9.68
CA ILE A 100 7.51 4.22 9.11
C ILE A 100 7.76 2.73 8.77
N PHE A 101 8.85 2.44 8.05
CA PHE A 101 9.08 1.13 7.44
C PHE A 101 10.03 0.21 8.21
N ARG A 102 10.81 0.71 9.17
CA ARG A 102 11.75 -0.10 9.98
C ARG A 102 11.60 0.18 11.48
N PRO A 103 11.83 -0.79 12.37
CA PRO A 103 12.34 -2.14 12.12
C PRO A 103 11.26 -3.16 11.68
N ILE A 104 11.65 -4.09 10.79
CA ILE A 104 10.76 -5.13 10.23
C ILE A 104 10.35 -6.16 11.28
N LYS A 105 11.29 -6.49 12.18
CA LYS A 105 11.07 -7.33 13.35
C LYS A 105 11.24 -6.45 14.59
N PRO A 106 10.43 -6.61 15.64
CA PRO A 106 10.56 -5.81 16.84
C PRO A 106 11.92 -6.00 17.48
N THR A 107 12.74 -4.95 17.48
CA THR A 107 14.03 -4.97 18.17
C THR A 107 13.83 -4.43 19.58
N LYS A 108 14.00 -5.31 20.56
CA LYS A 108 14.05 -4.92 21.98
C LYS A 108 15.39 -4.24 22.21
N PHE A 109 15.38 -2.94 22.49
CA PHE A 109 16.58 -2.24 22.97
C PHE A 109 16.40 -1.89 24.45
N LEU A 110 17.10 -2.65 25.29
CA LEU A 110 17.29 -2.55 26.74
C LEU A 110 16.03 -2.51 27.65
N CYS A 111 14.98 -1.74 27.34
CA CYS A 111 13.64 -1.79 27.94
C CYS A 111 12.51 -1.32 26.97
N TRP A 112 12.86 -0.84 25.77
CA TRP A 112 11.91 -0.20 24.85
C TRP A 112 11.82 -1.03 23.56
N THR A 113 10.60 -1.36 23.16
CA THR A 113 10.34 -2.09 21.92
C THR A 113 10.12 -1.10 20.78
N MET A 114 11.11 -0.97 19.90
CA MET A 114 10.95 -0.20 18.66
C MET A 114 10.23 -1.06 17.62
N TYR A 115 9.11 -0.56 17.12
CA TYR A 115 8.34 -1.15 16.03
C TYR A 115 8.26 -0.15 14.88
N GLY A 116 8.36 -0.63 13.64
CA GLY A 116 7.91 0.17 12.50
C GLY A 116 6.43 0.48 12.69
N LEU A 117 6.05 1.76 12.56
CA LEU A 117 4.67 2.19 12.87
C LEU A 117 3.63 1.45 12.01
N PHE A 118 3.96 1.27 10.74
CA PHE A 118 3.12 0.56 9.77
C PHE A 118 3.00 -0.94 10.11
N LEU A 119 4.11 -1.57 10.48
CA LEU A 119 4.15 -3.01 10.81
C LEU A 119 3.45 -3.34 12.13
N ARG A 120 3.47 -2.40 13.09
CA ARG A 120 2.68 -2.53 14.32
C ARG A 120 1.17 -2.57 14.04
N ARG A 121 0.73 -1.89 12.98
CA ARG A 121 -0.67 -1.83 12.52
C ARG A 121 -0.97 -2.77 11.36
N GLN A 122 -0.07 -3.70 11.05
CA GLN A 122 -0.20 -4.55 9.86
C GLN A 122 -1.54 -5.28 9.79
N ASN A 123 -2.08 -5.76 10.92
CA ASN A 123 -3.40 -6.40 10.94
C ASN A 123 -4.53 -5.45 10.50
N GLU A 124 -4.56 -4.23 11.04
CA GLU A 124 -5.58 -3.22 10.72
C GLU A 124 -5.47 -2.75 9.25
N VAL A 125 -4.23 -2.59 8.77
CA VAL A 125 -3.95 -2.20 7.38
C VAL A 125 -4.31 -3.34 6.42
N SER A 126 -3.97 -4.59 6.75
CA SER A 126 -4.32 -5.76 5.92
C SER A 126 -5.84 -5.94 5.82
N GLU A 127 -6.59 -5.76 6.91
CA GLU A 127 -8.06 -5.79 6.90
C GLU A 127 -8.64 -4.70 5.97
N THR A 128 -8.17 -3.46 6.14
CA THR A 128 -8.61 -2.33 5.32
C THR A 128 -8.27 -2.55 3.85
N PHE A 129 -7.05 -3.01 3.56
CA PHE A 129 -6.59 -3.32 2.22
C PHE A 129 -7.46 -4.42 1.57
N SER A 130 -7.66 -5.55 2.25
CA SER A 130 -8.51 -6.64 1.75
C SER A 130 -9.94 -6.18 1.49
N ARG A 131 -10.51 -5.37 2.39
CA ARG A 131 -11.85 -4.79 2.19
C ARG A 131 -11.91 -3.94 0.92
N VAL A 132 -10.98 -2.99 0.76
CA VAL A 132 -10.97 -2.09 -0.42
C VAL A 132 -10.76 -2.89 -1.70
N ILE A 133 -9.83 -3.83 -1.72
CA ILE A 133 -9.55 -4.67 -2.90
C ILE A 133 -10.75 -5.56 -3.25
N CYS A 134 -11.41 -6.19 -2.28
CA CYS A 134 -12.58 -7.02 -2.55
C CYS A 134 -13.78 -6.22 -3.07
N VAL A 135 -14.00 -5.01 -2.55
CA VAL A 135 -15.12 -4.17 -2.97
C VAL A 135 -14.87 -3.52 -4.32
N GLU A 136 -13.68 -2.98 -4.55
CA GLU A 136 -13.40 -2.15 -5.72
C GLU A 136 -12.85 -2.94 -6.92
N ILE A 137 -12.10 -4.02 -6.68
CA ILE A 137 -11.37 -4.74 -7.74
C ILE A 137 -11.92 -6.16 -7.92
N LEU A 138 -12.02 -6.94 -6.84
CA LEU A 138 -12.36 -8.37 -6.88
C LEU A 138 -13.85 -8.63 -6.60
N HIS A 139 -14.75 -7.73 -7.01
CA HIS A 139 -16.18 -7.93 -6.80
C HIS A 139 -16.74 -8.93 -7.82
N THR A 140 -17.84 -9.61 -7.46
CA THR A 140 -18.40 -10.74 -8.24
C THR A 140 -18.64 -10.42 -9.71
N LYS A 141 -19.13 -9.21 -10.02
CA LYS A 141 -19.33 -8.78 -11.41
C LYS A 141 -18.01 -8.73 -12.19
N ALA A 142 -16.98 -8.07 -11.66
CA ALA A 142 -15.67 -8.01 -12.30
C ALA A 142 -15.07 -9.40 -12.54
N MET A 143 -15.26 -10.34 -11.60
CA MET A 143 -14.81 -11.72 -11.77
C MET A 143 -15.52 -12.41 -12.95
N TRP A 144 -16.84 -12.31 -13.04
CA TRP A 144 -17.59 -12.89 -14.16
C TRP A 144 -17.26 -12.22 -15.49
N ASP A 145 -17.19 -10.89 -15.52
CA ASP A 145 -16.78 -10.13 -16.71
C ASP A 145 -15.38 -10.60 -17.17
N SER A 146 -14.44 -10.79 -16.23
CA SER A 146 -13.10 -11.30 -16.54
C SER A 146 -13.09 -12.76 -17.01
N ILE A 147 -13.99 -13.61 -16.54
CA ILE A 147 -14.10 -15.02 -16.97
C ILE A 147 -14.70 -15.10 -18.37
N LEU A 148 -15.72 -14.29 -18.67
CA LEU A 148 -16.48 -14.36 -19.92
C LEU A 148 -15.83 -13.59 -21.07
N GLU A 149 -15.20 -12.45 -20.78
CA GLU A 149 -14.68 -11.51 -21.78
C GLU A 149 -13.15 -11.34 -21.70
N GLY A 150 -12.52 -11.85 -20.64
CA GLY A 150 -11.08 -11.69 -20.43
C GLY A 150 -10.22 -12.55 -21.36
N PRO A 151 -8.88 -12.43 -21.24
CA PRO A 151 -7.93 -13.13 -22.10
C PRO A 151 -8.01 -14.67 -21.99
N LYS A 152 -8.49 -15.18 -20.86
CA LYS A 152 -8.67 -16.61 -20.58
C LYS A 152 -10.08 -17.13 -20.87
N SER A 153 -10.96 -16.32 -21.44
CA SER A 153 -12.35 -16.70 -21.76
C SER A 153 -12.44 -17.91 -22.69
N ALA A 154 -11.49 -18.10 -23.60
CA ALA A 154 -11.43 -19.29 -24.44
C ALA A 154 -11.36 -20.60 -23.62
N ASN A 155 -10.64 -20.60 -22.50
CA ASN A 155 -10.53 -21.77 -21.62
C ASN A 155 -11.85 -22.03 -20.88
N PHE A 156 -12.57 -20.96 -20.50
CA PHE A 156 -13.93 -21.07 -19.94
C PHE A 156 -14.88 -21.79 -20.91
N TYR A 157 -14.92 -21.32 -22.16
CA TYR A 157 -15.78 -21.92 -23.19
C TYR A 157 -15.35 -23.34 -23.57
N ALA A 158 -14.06 -23.67 -23.44
CA ALA A 158 -13.57 -25.03 -23.65
C ALA A 158 -14.07 -26.00 -22.56
N MET A 159 -14.19 -25.55 -21.30
CA MET A 159 -14.73 -26.38 -20.20
C MET A 159 -16.25 -26.62 -20.33
N LEU A 160 -16.97 -25.76 -21.05
CA LEU A 160 -18.42 -25.91 -21.27
C LEU A 160 -18.78 -26.97 -22.31
N ARG A 161 -17.80 -27.44 -23.10
CA ARG A 161 -17.99 -28.34 -24.24
C ARG A 161 -17.61 -29.77 -23.89
#